data_AF-A0A239E111-F1
#
_entry.id   AF-A0A239E111-F1
#
_cell.length_a   1.000
_cell.length_b   1.000
_cell.length_c   1.000
_cell.angle_alpha   90.00
_cell.angle_beta   90.00
_cell.angle_gamma   90.00
#
_symmetry.space_group_name_H-M   'P 1'
#
loop_
_entity.id
_entity.type
_entity.pdbx_description
1 polymer ?
#
loop_
_entity_poly.entity_id
_entity_poly.type
_entity_poly.pdbx_seq_one_letter_code
_entity_poly.pdbx_strand_id
1 'polypeptide(L)'
;MRGWGPSPALHLGWLWLLFLLGAFVVLVGEDGDDQARAYFSGTPGKVAPFRDCVWAKEGKAHGWACRGVFTGGGLRVNDVRIRPLLDEPPTGQVPAVISGPDATTAWTDDDWRLLLPAAGSLLMVLIPAGMTFAVYREDLVGPIKNWRRRRRVRGELDEVQDGLGDLRRDLAALQRDIDDLQRKLNAGPPADQGGDAGPGVNSS
;
A
#
# COMPACT_ATOMS: atom_id res chain seq x y z
N MET A 1 35.56 -17.88 -6.74
CA MET A 1 35.21 -16.92 -7.81
C MET A 1 33.80 -16.41 -7.54
N ARG A 2 33.67 -15.19 -6.99
CA ARG A 2 32.35 -14.54 -6.81
C ARG A 2 31.96 -13.94 -8.16
N GLY A 3 30.99 -14.54 -8.83
CA GLY A 3 30.47 -14.01 -10.09
C GLY A 3 29.95 -12.59 -9.89
N TRP A 4 30.53 -11.65 -10.61
CA TRP A 4 29.94 -10.33 -10.84
C TRP A 4 28.69 -10.50 -11.69
N GLY A 5 27.59 -10.90 -11.06
CA GLY A 5 26.28 -10.73 -11.64
C GLY A 5 25.96 -9.23 -11.70
N PRO A 6 25.35 -8.73 -12.79
CA PRO A 6 24.89 -7.35 -12.86
C PRO A 6 24.09 -7.00 -11.60
N SER A 7 24.43 -5.87 -10.97
CA SER A 7 23.78 -5.41 -9.75
C SER A 7 22.26 -5.30 -10.00
N PRO A 8 21.39 -5.71 -9.06
CA PRO A 8 19.94 -5.64 -9.22
C PRO A 8 19.41 -4.24 -9.58
N ALA A 9 20.16 -3.18 -9.22
CA ALA A 9 19.89 -1.80 -9.62
C ALA A 9 19.93 -1.58 -11.16
N LEU A 10 20.81 -2.27 -11.89
CA LEU A 10 20.91 -2.19 -13.35
C LEU A 10 19.69 -2.82 -14.03
N HIS A 11 19.19 -3.94 -13.49
CA HIS A 11 17.97 -4.58 -13.99
C HIS A 11 16.74 -3.71 -13.74
N LEU A 12 16.66 -3.07 -12.57
CA LEU A 12 15.58 -2.14 -12.27
C LEU A 12 15.60 -0.92 -13.21
N GLY A 13 16.77 -0.32 -13.43
CA GLY A 13 16.94 0.81 -14.33
C GLY A 13 16.56 0.49 -15.78
N TRP A 14 16.97 -0.68 -16.27
CA TRP A 14 16.59 -1.14 -17.62
C TRP A 14 15.07 -1.35 -17.76
N LEU A 15 14.44 -1.92 -16.73
CA LEU A 15 12.99 -2.14 -16.72
C LEU A 15 12.23 -0.81 -16.74
N TRP A 16 12.67 0.18 -15.95
CA TRP A 16 12.12 1.54 -15.99
C TRP A 16 12.30 2.21 -17.36
N LEU A 17 13.45 2.03 -18.00
CA LEU A 17 13.72 2.62 -19.31
C LEU A 17 12.82 2.02 -20.39
N LEU A 18 12.60 0.70 -20.40
CA LEU A 18 11.62 0.05 -21.28
C LEU A 18 10.19 0.51 -21.01
N PHE A 19 9.84 0.71 -19.73
CA PHE A 19 8.54 1.25 -19.34
C PHE A 19 8.31 2.67 -19.87
N LEU A 20 9.29 3.56 -19.68
CA LEU A 20 9.24 4.92 -20.20
C LEU A 20 9.16 4.95 -21.73
N LEU A 21 9.91 4.06 -22.41
CA LEU A 21 9.87 3.95 -23.85
C LEU A 21 8.51 3.43 -24.35
N GLY A 22 7.92 2.45 -23.66
CA GLY A 22 6.57 1.95 -23.96
C GLY A 22 5.50 3.01 -23.73
N ALA A 23 5.57 3.76 -22.62
CA ALA A 23 4.68 4.88 -22.34
C ALA A 23 4.81 5.99 -23.39
N PHE A 24 6.05 6.29 -23.81
CA PHE A 24 6.31 7.25 -24.88
C PHE A 24 5.69 6.81 -26.21
N VAL A 25 5.81 5.54 -26.59
CA VAL A 25 5.18 5.03 -27.83
C VAL A 25 3.65 5.10 -27.77
N VAL A 26 3.04 4.84 -26.61
CA VAL A 26 1.57 4.97 -26.44
C VAL A 26 1.13 6.44 -26.51
N LEU A 27 1.94 7.37 -25.99
CA LEU A 27 1.65 8.81 -26.03
C LEU A 27 1.94 9.44 -27.40
N VAL A 28 2.87 8.89 -28.18
CA VAL A 28 3.31 9.43 -29.48
C VAL A 28 2.59 8.77 -30.67
N GLY A 29 1.70 7.80 -30.44
CA GLY A 29 0.76 7.40 -31.49
C GLY A 29 0.00 8.64 -31.97
N GLU A 30 -0.09 8.86 -33.29
CA GLU A 30 -0.61 10.10 -33.88
C GLU A 30 -2.02 10.49 -33.38
N ASP A 31 -2.82 9.52 -32.91
CA ASP A 31 -4.15 9.74 -32.37
C ASP A 31 -4.23 9.75 -30.83
N GLY A 32 -3.12 9.46 -30.12
CA GLY A 32 -3.11 9.17 -28.68
C GLY A 32 -3.32 10.38 -27.78
N ASP A 33 -2.70 11.52 -28.09
CA ASP A 33 -2.88 12.78 -27.33
C ASP A 33 -4.30 13.31 -27.51
N ASP A 34 -4.80 13.31 -28.76
CA ASP A 34 -6.20 13.62 -29.01
C ASP A 34 -7.08 12.67 -28.20
N GLN A 35 -6.84 11.35 -28.28
CA GLN A 35 -7.60 10.31 -27.56
C GLN A 35 -7.73 10.58 -26.06
N ALA A 36 -6.61 10.90 -25.42
CA ALA A 36 -6.60 11.24 -24.01
C ALA A 36 -7.38 12.54 -23.74
N ARG A 37 -7.24 13.56 -24.59
CA ARG A 37 -7.91 14.85 -24.38
C ARG A 37 -9.42 14.76 -24.49
N ALA A 38 -9.98 14.03 -25.45
CA ALA A 38 -11.44 13.88 -25.45
C ALA A 38 -11.96 12.95 -24.36
N TYR A 39 -11.15 12.03 -23.83
CA TYR A 39 -11.55 11.28 -22.64
C TYR A 39 -11.68 12.17 -21.40
N PHE A 40 -10.65 12.99 -21.10
CA PHE A 40 -10.63 13.77 -19.86
C PHE A 40 -11.40 15.09 -19.93
N SER A 41 -11.43 15.72 -21.10
CA SER A 41 -11.95 17.08 -21.30
C SER A 41 -12.76 17.22 -22.58
N GLY A 42 -13.18 16.10 -23.17
CA GLY A 42 -13.87 16.13 -24.44
C GLY A 42 -15.24 16.78 -24.36
N THR A 43 -15.64 17.39 -25.47
CA THR A 43 -16.96 17.99 -25.61
C THR A 43 -17.91 16.94 -26.17
N PRO A 44 -18.99 16.58 -25.45
CA PRO A 44 -19.98 15.66 -25.96
C PRO A 44 -20.85 16.33 -27.02
N GLY A 45 -21.22 15.56 -28.04
CA GLY A 45 -22.02 16.04 -29.15
C GLY A 45 -22.49 14.91 -30.05
N LYS A 46 -22.73 15.25 -31.31
CA LYS A 46 -23.23 14.32 -32.31
C LYS A 46 -22.54 14.56 -33.65
N VAL A 47 -22.34 13.49 -34.40
CA VAL A 47 -21.84 13.57 -35.77
C VAL A 47 -22.96 13.26 -36.75
N ALA A 48 -23.23 14.22 -37.63
CA ALA A 48 -24.11 14.10 -38.80
C ALA A 48 -24.02 15.40 -39.64
N PRO A 49 -24.26 15.36 -40.96
CA PRO A 49 -24.47 14.17 -41.78
C PRO A 49 -23.15 13.40 -42.02
N PHE A 50 -23.26 12.11 -42.35
CA PHE A 50 -22.12 11.28 -42.71
C PHE A 50 -21.82 11.34 -44.21
N ARG A 51 -20.54 11.21 -44.55
CA ARG A 51 -19.99 11.09 -45.89
C ARG A 51 -18.80 10.13 -45.89
N ASP A 52 -18.40 9.67 -47.07
CA ASP A 52 -17.19 8.86 -47.27
C ASP A 52 -17.10 7.63 -46.34
N CYS A 53 -18.25 6.99 -46.10
CA CYS A 53 -18.32 5.79 -45.27
C CYS A 53 -17.70 4.60 -46.00
N VAL A 54 -16.62 4.07 -45.42
CA VAL A 54 -15.93 2.89 -45.93
C VAL A 54 -15.88 1.82 -44.85
N TRP A 55 -16.10 0.56 -45.22
CA TRP A 55 -15.89 -0.55 -44.29
C TRP A 55 -14.39 -0.71 -44.06
N ALA A 56 -13.95 -0.47 -42.83
CA ALA A 56 -12.54 -0.53 -42.45
C ALA A 56 -12.27 -1.78 -41.62
N LYS A 57 -11.27 -2.55 -42.03
CA LYS A 57 -10.78 -3.71 -41.28
C LYS A 57 -9.42 -3.38 -40.70
N GLU A 58 -9.38 -2.99 -39.43
CA GLU A 58 -8.14 -2.60 -38.74
C GLU A 58 -7.89 -3.56 -37.58
N GLY A 59 -7.05 -4.57 -37.83
CA GLY A 59 -6.76 -5.65 -36.88
C GLY A 59 -7.98 -6.52 -36.59
N LYS A 60 -8.33 -6.67 -35.29
CA LYS A 60 -9.50 -7.41 -34.81
C LYS A 60 -10.79 -6.58 -34.78
N ALA A 61 -10.70 -5.27 -34.98
CA ALA A 61 -11.88 -4.40 -35.03
C ALA A 61 -12.42 -4.35 -36.45
N HIS A 62 -13.73 -4.50 -36.57
CA HIS A 62 -14.47 -4.42 -37.83
C HIS A 62 -15.55 -3.35 -37.64
N GLY A 63 -15.66 -2.43 -38.60
CA GLY A 63 -16.68 -1.39 -38.54
C GLY A 63 -16.58 -0.40 -39.69
N TRP A 64 -17.55 0.50 -39.74
CA TRP A 64 -17.57 1.59 -40.71
C TRP A 64 -16.67 2.73 -40.24
N ALA A 65 -15.83 3.24 -41.13
CA ALA A 65 -15.12 4.51 -40.95
C ALA A 65 -15.80 5.55 -41.82
N CYS A 66 -16.40 6.56 -41.20
CA CYS A 66 -17.11 7.64 -41.87
C CYS A 66 -16.46 8.98 -41.55
N ARG A 67 -16.72 9.97 -42.40
CA ARG A 67 -16.50 11.38 -42.08
C ARG A 67 -17.84 12.07 -41.86
N GLY A 68 -17.86 13.12 -41.06
CA GLY A 68 -19.09 13.89 -40.87
C GLY A 68 -18.85 15.23 -40.19
N VAL A 69 -19.94 15.93 -39.93
CA VAL A 69 -19.93 17.19 -39.19
C VAL A 69 -20.24 16.92 -37.72
N PHE A 70 -19.34 17.29 -36.82
CA PHE A 70 -19.61 17.28 -35.39
C PHE A 70 -20.36 18.56 -34.99
N THR A 71 -21.36 18.39 -34.13
CA THR A 71 -22.07 19.49 -33.46
C THR A 71 -22.32 19.14 -32.00
N GLY A 72 -21.89 19.99 -31.07
CA GLY A 72 -22.06 19.76 -29.63
C GLY A 72 -21.33 20.81 -28.79
N GLY A 73 -21.83 21.13 -27.60
CA GLY A 73 -21.19 22.08 -26.68
C GLY A 73 -20.91 23.48 -27.25
N GLY A 74 -21.70 23.93 -28.24
CA GLY A 74 -21.46 25.20 -28.94
C GLY A 74 -20.37 25.15 -30.02
N LEU A 75 -19.74 23.99 -30.22
CA LEU A 75 -18.73 23.75 -31.25
C LEU A 75 -19.35 23.09 -32.49
N ARG A 76 -18.79 23.43 -33.65
CA ARG A 76 -19.09 22.78 -34.93
C ARG A 76 -17.79 22.52 -35.68
N VAL A 77 -17.50 21.25 -35.95
CA VAL A 77 -16.32 20.82 -36.71
C VAL A 77 -16.79 20.12 -37.98
N ASN A 78 -16.41 20.63 -39.15
CA ASN A 78 -17.01 20.22 -40.42
C ASN A 78 -16.46 18.92 -41.01
N ASP A 79 -15.30 18.45 -40.54
CA ASP A 79 -14.70 17.20 -41.00
C ASP A 79 -14.08 16.45 -39.83
N VAL A 80 -14.87 15.59 -39.20
CA VAL A 80 -14.37 14.64 -38.19
C VAL A 80 -14.46 13.22 -38.72
N ARG A 81 -13.42 12.43 -38.47
CA ARG A 81 -13.43 10.99 -38.71
C ARG A 81 -14.06 10.29 -37.51
N ILE A 82 -14.99 9.38 -37.76
CA ILE A 82 -15.64 8.58 -36.73
C ILE A 82 -15.69 7.12 -37.18
N ARG A 83 -15.54 6.21 -36.22
CA ARG A 83 -15.55 4.77 -36.45
C ARG A 83 -16.59 4.10 -35.55
N PRO A 84 -17.89 4.24 -35.84
CA PRO A 84 -18.92 3.59 -35.04
C PRO A 84 -18.81 2.07 -35.14
N LEU A 85 -18.95 1.38 -34.00
CA LEU A 85 -19.10 -0.08 -33.95
C LEU A 85 -20.53 -0.47 -34.33
N LEU A 86 -20.86 -0.33 -35.61
CA LEU A 86 -22.12 -0.74 -36.19
C LEU A 86 -21.85 -1.71 -37.34
N ASP A 87 -22.69 -2.74 -37.48
CA ASP A 87 -22.63 -3.67 -38.62
C ASP A 87 -23.07 -2.99 -39.92
N GLU A 88 -23.98 -2.02 -39.80
CA GLU A 88 -24.52 -1.24 -40.92
C GLU A 88 -24.00 0.21 -40.89
N PRO A 89 -23.93 0.89 -42.06
CA PRO A 89 -23.47 2.26 -42.12
C PRO A 89 -24.44 3.18 -41.36
N PRO A 90 -23.93 4.15 -40.59
CA PRO A 90 -24.78 5.02 -39.79
C PRO A 90 -25.62 5.93 -40.70
N THR A 91 -26.95 5.89 -40.53
CA THR A 91 -27.90 6.73 -41.28
C THR A 91 -28.41 7.93 -40.48
N GLY A 92 -28.28 7.88 -39.15
CA GLY A 92 -28.81 8.88 -38.22
C GLY A 92 -27.75 9.84 -37.65
N GLN A 93 -27.99 10.36 -36.45
CA GLN A 93 -26.98 11.09 -35.68
C GLN A 93 -26.31 10.10 -34.72
N VAL A 94 -24.98 10.06 -34.69
CA VAL A 94 -24.24 9.21 -33.75
C VAL A 94 -23.67 10.08 -32.63
N PRO A 95 -23.93 9.75 -31.34
CA PRO A 95 -23.31 10.44 -30.22
C PRO A 95 -21.80 10.21 -30.24
N ALA A 96 -21.04 11.29 -30.04
CA ALA A 96 -19.59 11.23 -30.05
C ALA A 96 -19.00 12.35 -29.19
N VAL A 97 -17.71 12.21 -28.88
CA VAL A 97 -16.91 13.14 -28.10
C VAL A 97 -15.68 13.54 -28.92
N ILE A 98 -15.33 14.83 -28.89
CA ILE A 98 -14.13 15.38 -29.55
C ILE A 98 -13.23 16.11 -28.56
N SER A 99 -11.93 16.19 -28.85
CA SER A 99 -10.93 16.81 -27.97
C SER A 99 -11.04 18.34 -27.94
N GLY A 100 -11.55 18.96 -29.01
CA GLY A 100 -11.67 20.41 -29.13
C GLY A 100 -12.00 20.88 -30.56
N PRO A 101 -11.94 22.19 -30.85
CA PRO A 101 -12.31 22.75 -32.16
C PRO A 101 -11.44 22.27 -33.32
N ASP A 102 -10.18 21.89 -33.04
CA ASP A 102 -9.22 21.40 -34.03
C ASP A 102 -9.21 19.87 -34.15
N ALA A 103 -10.14 19.18 -33.49
CA ALA A 103 -10.20 17.72 -33.49
C ALA A 103 -10.46 17.16 -34.89
N THR A 104 -9.62 16.23 -35.32
CA THR A 104 -9.77 15.54 -36.60
C THR A 104 -10.56 14.23 -36.47
N THR A 105 -10.69 13.71 -35.24
CA THR A 105 -11.33 12.44 -34.94
C THR A 105 -12.35 12.63 -33.82
N ALA A 106 -13.50 11.96 -33.96
CA ALA A 106 -14.55 11.86 -32.96
C ALA A 106 -14.67 10.41 -32.48
N TRP A 107 -14.80 10.20 -31.17
CA TRP A 107 -14.95 8.87 -30.58
C TRP A 107 -16.36 8.67 -30.05
N THR A 108 -16.91 7.48 -30.26
CA THR A 108 -18.20 7.08 -29.68
C THR A 108 -18.03 6.74 -28.21
N ASP A 109 -19.02 7.03 -27.37
CA ASP A 109 -18.98 6.75 -25.93
C ASP A 109 -18.73 5.25 -25.61
N ASP A 110 -19.16 4.36 -26.50
CA ASP A 110 -18.97 2.91 -26.39
C ASP A 110 -17.60 2.42 -26.86
N ASP A 111 -16.73 3.31 -27.37
CA ASP A 111 -15.41 2.90 -27.82
C ASP A 111 -14.53 2.62 -26.60
N TRP A 112 -14.38 1.35 -26.24
CA TRP A 112 -13.46 0.88 -25.19
C TRP A 112 -12.03 1.40 -25.37
N ARG A 113 -11.66 1.84 -26.58
CA ARG A 113 -10.38 2.51 -26.83
C ARG A 113 -10.26 3.84 -26.08
N LEU A 114 -11.34 4.55 -25.76
CA LEU A 114 -11.32 5.69 -24.82
C LEU A 114 -10.79 5.29 -23.43
N LEU A 115 -11.02 4.04 -23.00
CA LEU A 115 -10.56 3.55 -21.70
C LEU A 115 -9.12 3.02 -21.72
N LEU A 116 -8.56 2.69 -22.90
CA LEU A 116 -7.21 2.16 -23.04
C LEU A 116 -6.12 3.11 -22.48
N PRO A 117 -6.15 4.43 -22.75
CA PRO A 117 -5.20 5.37 -22.16
C PRO A 117 -5.29 5.42 -20.63
N ALA A 118 -6.49 5.39 -20.07
CA ALA A 118 -6.73 5.42 -18.63
C ALA A 118 -6.31 4.12 -17.93
N ALA A 119 -6.68 2.96 -18.50
CA ALA A 119 -6.29 1.66 -17.98
C ALA A 119 -4.78 1.40 -18.15
N GLY A 120 -4.21 1.82 -19.28
CA GLY A 120 -2.78 1.73 -19.57
C GLY A 120 -1.96 2.57 -18.60
N SER A 121 -2.33 3.84 -18.38
CA SER A 121 -1.64 4.72 -17.43
C SER A 121 -1.77 4.21 -15.99
N LEU A 122 -2.94 3.70 -15.58
CA LEU A 122 -3.13 3.10 -14.27
C LEU A 122 -2.24 1.86 -14.06
N LEU A 123 -2.19 0.96 -15.04
CA LEU A 123 -1.32 -0.22 -14.99
C LEU A 123 0.17 0.17 -14.95
N MET A 124 0.54 1.22 -15.70
CA MET A 124 1.90 1.77 -15.68
C MET A 124 2.30 2.33 -14.32
N VAL A 125 1.36 2.76 -13.48
CA VAL A 125 1.64 3.20 -12.10
C VAL A 125 1.60 2.01 -11.13
N LEU A 126 0.62 1.13 -11.26
CA LEU A 126 0.39 0.03 -10.33
C LEU A 126 1.46 -1.07 -10.43
N ILE A 127 1.96 -1.38 -11.62
CA ILE A 127 2.96 -2.45 -11.80
C ILE A 127 4.28 -2.08 -11.12
N PRO A 128 4.88 -0.90 -11.34
CA PRO A 128 6.11 -0.52 -10.66
C PRO A 128 5.91 -0.27 -9.17
N ALA A 129 4.78 0.33 -8.76
CA ALA A 129 4.45 0.50 -7.34
C ALA A 129 4.31 -0.86 -6.64
N GLY A 130 3.64 -1.82 -7.28
CA GLY A 130 3.50 -3.20 -6.81
C GLY A 130 4.83 -3.94 -6.72
N MET A 131 5.70 -3.81 -7.73
CA MET A 131 7.06 -4.39 -7.70
C MET A 131 7.92 -3.76 -6.60
N THR A 132 7.88 -2.44 -6.46
CA THR A 132 8.61 -1.72 -5.40
C THR A 132 8.10 -2.17 -4.04
N PHE A 133 6.79 -2.19 -3.84
CA PHE A 133 6.18 -2.69 -2.61
C PHE A 133 6.57 -4.15 -2.34
N ALA A 134 6.55 -5.04 -3.34
CA ALA A 134 6.93 -6.44 -3.17
C ALA A 134 8.39 -6.61 -2.73
N VAL A 135 9.32 -5.85 -3.32
CA VAL A 135 10.75 -5.87 -2.97
C VAL A 135 10.97 -5.34 -1.54
N TYR A 136 10.36 -4.20 -1.19
CA TYR A 136 10.54 -3.59 0.14
C TYR A 136 9.71 -4.24 1.24
N ARG A 137 8.71 -5.06 0.92
CA ARG A 137 7.89 -5.77 1.90
C ARG A 137 8.71 -6.76 2.71
N GLU A 138 9.73 -7.40 2.13
CA GLU A 138 10.58 -8.34 2.85
C GLU A 138 11.40 -7.64 3.95
N ASP A 139 11.89 -6.43 3.67
CA ASP A 139 12.61 -5.60 4.64
C ASP A 139 11.69 -4.99 5.71
N LEU A 140 10.42 -4.74 5.41
CA LEU A 140 9.43 -4.24 6.38
C LEU A 140 8.89 -5.32 7.33
N VAL A 141 8.89 -6.59 6.92
CA VAL A 141 8.43 -7.72 7.77
C VAL A 141 9.52 -8.19 8.74
N GLY A 142 10.80 -8.02 8.40
CA GLY A 142 11.95 -8.32 9.28
C GLY A 142 11.91 -7.66 10.67
N PRO A 143 11.66 -6.34 10.77
CA PRO A 143 11.54 -5.63 12.05
C PRO A 143 10.42 -6.16 12.94
N ILE A 144 9.26 -6.51 12.36
CA ILE A 144 8.07 -6.98 13.10
C ILE A 144 8.33 -8.36 13.71
N LYS A 145 8.97 -9.27 12.97
CA LYS A 145 9.41 -10.57 13.49
C LYS A 145 10.45 -10.41 14.61
N ASN A 146 11.42 -9.51 14.43
CA ASN A 146 12.45 -9.24 15.43
C ASN A 146 11.88 -8.62 16.72
N TRP A 147 10.83 -7.81 16.61
CA TRP A 147 10.19 -7.20 17.78
C TRP A 147 9.42 -8.20 18.64
N ARG A 148 8.73 -9.18 18.03
CA ARG A 148 8.12 -10.30 18.79
C ARG A 148 9.17 -11.13 19.52
N ARG A 149 10.30 -11.40 18.87
CA ARG A 149 11.40 -12.15 19.48
C ARG A 149 12.00 -11.40 20.68
N ARG A 150 12.21 -10.09 20.55
CA ARG A 150 12.71 -9.25 21.66
C ARG A 150 11.74 -9.17 22.84
N ARG A 151 10.43 -9.11 22.60
CA ARG A 151 9.43 -9.12 23.69
C ARG A 151 9.46 -10.42 24.49
N ARG A 152 9.61 -11.58 23.81
CA ARG A 152 9.70 -12.87 24.49
C ARG A 152 10.93 -12.96 25.38
N VAL A 153 12.09 -12.56 24.85
CA VAL A 153 13.35 -12.52 25.62
C VAL A 153 13.27 -11.53 26.78
N ARG A 154 12.57 -10.40 26.63
CA ARG A 154 12.40 -9.42 27.71
C ARG A 154 11.51 -9.95 28.84
N GLY A 155 10.44 -10.68 28.52
CA GLY A 155 9.60 -11.33 29.53
C GLY A 155 10.35 -12.37 30.36
N GLU A 156 11.22 -13.18 29.72
CA GLU A 156 12.07 -14.14 30.43
C GLU A 156 13.09 -13.45 31.35
N LEU A 157 13.60 -12.28 30.96
CA LEU A 157 14.52 -11.48 31.79
C LEU A 157 13.85 -10.86 33.01
N ASP A 158 12.61 -10.36 32.87
CA ASP A 158 11.84 -9.79 33.98
C ASP A 158 11.48 -10.89 35.01
N GLU A 159 11.11 -12.08 34.55
CA GLU A 159 10.81 -13.24 35.40
C GLU A 159 12.04 -13.73 36.20
N VAL A 160 13.23 -13.74 35.57
CA VAL A 160 14.49 -14.04 36.26
C VAL A 160 14.86 -12.96 37.27
N GLN A 161 14.59 -11.69 36.97
CA GLN A 161 14.84 -10.59 37.91
C GLN A 161 13.94 -10.64 39.13
N ASP A 162 12.65 -10.94 38.95
CA ASP A 162 11.71 -11.10 40.05
C ASP A 162 12.09 -12.30 40.94
N GLY A 163 12.46 -13.43 40.34
CA GLY A 163 12.94 -14.61 41.08
C GLY A 163 14.20 -14.35 41.91
N LEU A 164 15.13 -13.52 41.42
CA LEU A 164 16.31 -13.08 42.18
C LEU A 164 15.93 -12.12 43.33
N GLY A 165 14.89 -11.32 43.16
CA GLY A 165 14.36 -10.43 44.19
C GLY A 165 13.78 -11.21 45.37
N ASP A 166 13.05 -12.29 45.09
CA ASP A 166 12.47 -13.17 46.10
C ASP A 166 13.57 -13.94 46.87
N LEU A 167 14.54 -14.51 46.15
CA LEU A 167 15.69 -15.20 46.76
C LEU A 167 16.48 -14.29 47.71
N ARG A 168 16.62 -13.00 47.36
CA ARG A 168 17.28 -12.02 48.22
C ARG A 168 16.48 -11.73 49.49
N ARG A 169 15.14 -11.72 49.42
CA ARG A 169 14.27 -11.54 50.60
C ARG A 169 14.34 -12.74 51.52
N ASP A 170 14.36 -13.95 50.97
CA ASP A 170 14.48 -15.19 51.73
C ASP A 170 15.81 -15.25 52.47
N LEU A 171 16.92 -14.92 51.80
CA LEU A 171 18.23 -14.82 52.46
C LEU A 171 18.24 -13.79 53.60
N ALA A 172 17.57 -12.65 53.42
CA ALA A 172 17.47 -11.62 54.46
C ALA A 172 16.56 -12.03 55.64
N ALA A 173 15.60 -12.94 55.42
CA ALA A 173 14.80 -13.53 56.49
C ALA A 173 15.63 -14.56 57.27
N LEU A 174 16.33 -15.45 56.55
CA LEU A 174 17.20 -16.47 57.14
C LEU A 174 18.30 -15.86 58.00
N GLN A 175 18.88 -14.74 57.57
CA GLN A 175 19.88 -14.01 58.35
C GLN A 175 19.32 -13.50 59.68
N ARG A 176 18.09 -12.97 59.69
CA ARG A 176 17.43 -12.49 60.90
C ARG A 176 17.13 -13.62 61.89
N ASP A 177 16.75 -14.79 61.39
CA ASP A 177 16.51 -15.97 62.23
C ASP A 177 17.81 -16.47 62.88
N ILE A 178 18.92 -16.44 62.14
CA ILE A 178 20.25 -16.76 62.69
C ILE A 178 20.63 -15.77 63.80
N ASP A 179 20.42 -14.47 63.58
CA ASP A 179 20.73 -13.44 64.58
C ASP A 179 19.86 -13.59 65.85
N ASP A 180 18.57 -13.95 65.70
CA ASP A 180 17.67 -14.18 66.83
C ASP A 180 18.04 -15.45 67.61
N LEU A 181 18.42 -16.52 66.91
CA LEU A 181 18.93 -17.74 67.54
C LEU A 181 20.23 -17.48 68.31
N GLN A 182 21.17 -16.71 67.74
CA GLN A 182 22.38 -16.29 68.44
C GLN A 182 22.05 -15.46 69.69
N ARG A 183 21.07 -14.56 69.59
CA ARG A 183 20.62 -13.77 70.75
C ARG A 183 20.02 -14.66 71.83
N LYS A 184 19.18 -15.64 71.48
CA LYS A 184 18.58 -16.60 72.43
C LYS A 184 19.64 -17.49 73.10
N LEU A 185 20.64 -17.93 72.35
CA LEU A 185 21.77 -18.69 72.88
C LEU A 185 22.60 -17.85 73.86
N ASN A 186 22.86 -16.58 73.54
CA ASN A 186 23.63 -15.67 74.40
C ASN A 186 22.86 -15.18 75.63
N ALA A 187 21.52 -15.15 75.58
CA ALA A 187 20.69 -14.70 76.69
C ALA A 187 20.69 -15.69 77.87
N GLY A 188 21.09 -16.95 77.67
CA GLY A 188 21.09 -17.99 78.69
C GLY A 188 19.66 -18.37 79.15
N PRO A 189 19.43 -19.60 79.63
CA PRO A 189 18.13 -19.98 80.15
C PRO A 189 17.76 -19.08 81.35
N PRO A 190 16.48 -18.66 81.49
CA PRO A 190 16.08 -17.81 82.60
C PRO A 190 16.37 -18.52 83.92
N ALA A 191 17.16 -17.87 84.77
CA ALA A 191 17.39 -18.33 86.13
C ALA A 191 16.06 -18.31 86.87
N ASP A 192 15.59 -19.50 87.20
CA ASP A 192 14.47 -19.80 88.09
C ASP A 192 14.73 -19.11 89.45
N GLN A 193 14.11 -17.95 89.69
CA GLN A 193 14.11 -17.29 91.00
C GLN A 193 12.95 -17.83 91.83
N GLY A 194 13.24 -18.88 92.59
CA GLY A 194 12.42 -19.33 93.70
C GLY A 194 12.67 -18.52 94.99
N GLY A 195 11.58 -18.27 95.72
CA GLY A 195 11.54 -17.92 97.14
C GLY A 195 11.74 -16.43 97.46
N ASP A 196 11.22 -15.84 98.53
CA ASP A 196 10.32 -16.25 99.62
C ASP A 196 10.10 -14.97 100.47
N ALA A 197 9.09 -15.00 101.33
CA ALA A 197 8.89 -14.16 102.52
C ALA A 197 8.39 -12.70 102.39
N GLY A 198 7.26 -12.45 103.07
CA GLY A 198 6.81 -11.12 103.55
C GLY A 198 7.70 -10.58 104.70
N PRO A 199 7.22 -9.82 105.71
CA PRO A 199 5.84 -9.45 106.08
C PRO A 199 5.65 -7.95 106.47
N GLY A 200 4.42 -7.60 106.88
CA GLY A 200 4.17 -6.63 107.96
C GLY A 200 3.65 -5.24 107.55
N VAL A 201 2.49 -4.80 108.08
CA VAL A 201 2.36 -3.89 109.27
C VAL A 201 2.56 -2.42 108.82
N ASN A 202 1.70 -1.42 109.05
CA ASN A 202 0.55 -1.21 109.93
C ASN A 202 -0.20 0.10 109.53
N SER A 203 -1.45 0.19 110.00
CA SER A 203 -2.10 1.38 110.61
C SER A 203 -2.29 2.68 109.82
N SER A 204 -3.56 3.01 109.53
CA SER A 204 -4.33 4.04 110.26
C SER A 204 -5.84 3.85 110.02
#